data_AF-A0A3B3Y3F2-F1
#
_entry.id   AF-A0A3B3Y3F2-F1
#
_cell.length_a   1.000
_cell.length_b   1.000
_cell.length_c   1.000
_cell.angle_alpha   90.00
_cell.angle_beta   90.00
_cell.angle_gamma   90.00
#
_symmetry.space_group_name_H-M   'P 1'
#
loop_
_entity.id
_entity.type
_entity.pdbx_description
1 polymer ?
#
loop_
_entity_poly.entity_id
_entity_poly.type
_entity_poly.pdbx_seq_one_letter_code
_entity_poly.pdbx_strand_id
1 'polypeptide(L)'
;MTFELGSRVSPLSASRSIKSTFQFRTFDPEGVIFYGDTKNGEDWFVLSLKEGFPLMQISKEDVQVSVTGGPKLNDGKWHTPLFPVILMILA
;
A
#
# COMPACT_ATOMS: atom_id res chain seq x y z
N MET A 1 0.45 -8.19 -16.27
CA MET A 1 0.67 -7.13 -15.26
C MET A 1 1.27 -5.96 -16.02
N THR A 2 0.48 -4.94 -16.32
CA THR A 2 0.91 -3.78 -17.11
C THR A 2 1.04 -2.60 -16.17
N PHE A 3 2.22 -2.01 -16.07
CA PHE A 3 2.49 -0.84 -15.26
C PHE A 3 2.53 0.38 -16.17
N GLU A 4 1.60 1.32 -16.01
CA GLU A 4 1.69 2.65 -16.62
C GLU A 4 1.88 3.69 -15.51
N LEU A 5 3.05 4.35 -15.51
CA LEU A 5 3.37 5.41 -14.56
C LEU A 5 2.94 6.76 -15.14
N GLY A 6 1.76 7.24 -14.74
CA GLY A 6 1.28 8.58 -15.09
C GLY A 6 1.59 9.61 -14.00
N SER A 7 2.65 10.42 -14.15
CA SER A 7 2.91 11.56 -13.26
C SER A 7 2.36 12.86 -13.86
N ARG A 8 1.20 13.35 -13.39
CA ARG A 8 0.77 14.75 -13.65
C ARG A 8 1.32 15.65 -12.55
N VAL A 9 2.26 16.52 -12.89
CA VAL A 9 2.86 17.49 -11.97
C VAL A 9 2.13 18.83 -12.11
N SER A 10 1.43 19.26 -11.06
CA SER A 10 0.95 20.64 -10.91
C SER A 10 1.92 21.39 -9.99
N PRO A 11 2.51 22.52 -10.41
CA PRO A 11 3.35 23.30 -9.51
C PRO A 11 2.45 24.16 -8.63
N LEU A 12 2.66 24.10 -7.29
CA LEU A 12 2.54 25.20 -6.31
C LEU A 12 2.51 24.60 -4.87
N SER A 13 3.46 25.02 -4.02
CA SER A 13 3.70 24.61 -2.62
C SER A 13 4.03 23.12 -2.39
N ALA A 14 5.30 22.82 -2.13
CA ALA A 14 5.85 21.47 -2.08
C ALA A 14 5.39 20.68 -0.84
N SER A 15 4.20 20.10 -0.92
CA SER A 15 3.96 18.74 -0.44
C SER A 15 3.84 17.87 -1.70
N ARG A 16 4.90 17.12 -2.04
CA ARG A 16 4.83 16.14 -3.14
C ARG A 16 3.95 14.98 -2.67
N SER A 17 2.63 15.11 -2.82
CA SER A 17 1.71 13.99 -2.63
C SER A 17 1.69 13.16 -3.90
N ILE A 18 2.42 12.04 -3.91
CA ILE A 18 2.33 11.03 -4.96
C ILE A 18 1.17 10.11 -4.59
N LYS A 19 0.11 10.09 -5.41
CA LYS A 19 -0.99 9.13 -5.26
C LYS A 19 -0.85 8.07 -6.35
N SER A 20 -0.68 6.82 -5.94
CA SER A 20 -0.70 5.67 -6.84
C SER A 20 -1.88 4.77 -6.46
N THR A 21 -2.52 4.20 -7.48
CA THR A 21 -3.64 3.27 -7.32
C THR A 21 -3.29 2.00 -8.08
N PHE A 22 -3.52 0.84 -7.50
CA PHE A 22 -3.36 -0.45 -8.17
C PHE A 22 -4.60 -1.32 -7.95
N GLN A 23 -4.77 -2.31 -8.81
CA GLN A 23 -5.83 -3.31 -8.71
C GLN A 23 -5.23 -4.71 -8.65
N PHE A 24 -5.83 -5.57 -7.84
CA PHE A 24 -5.44 -6.98 -7.78
C PHE A 24 -6.66 -7.87 -7.55
N ARG A 25 -6.50 -9.17 -7.84
CA ARG A 25 -7.47 -10.22 -7.51
C ARG A 25 -6.73 -11.47 -7.10
N THR A 26 -7.25 -12.19 -6.12
CA THR A 26 -6.70 -13.49 -5.70
C THR A 26 -7.79 -14.36 -5.08
N PHE A 27 -7.56 -15.66 -4.98
CA PHE A 27 -8.30 -16.58 -4.12
C PHE A 27 -7.50 -16.96 -2.85
N ASP A 28 -6.20 -16.68 -2.85
CA ASP A 28 -5.31 -17.01 -1.75
C ASP A 28 -5.63 -16.14 -0.52
N PRO A 29 -5.81 -16.74 0.66
CA PRO A 29 -6.09 -15.99 1.89
C PRO A 29 -4.85 -15.30 2.47
N GLU A 30 -3.65 -15.66 2.02
CA GLU A 30 -2.36 -15.19 2.55
C GLU A 30 -1.45 -14.76 1.39
N GLY A 31 -0.66 -13.70 1.59
CA GLY A 31 0.38 -13.32 0.63
C GLY A 31 0.77 -11.85 0.63
N VAL A 32 1.93 -11.51 0.09
CA VAL A 32 2.37 -10.12 -0.12
C VAL A 32 1.82 -9.62 -1.44
N ILE A 33 1.08 -8.50 -1.40
CA ILE A 33 0.54 -7.85 -2.60
C ILE A 33 1.53 -6.81 -3.11
N PHE A 34 2.10 -6.01 -2.20
CA PHE A 34 2.99 -4.92 -2.55
C PHE A 34 4.02 -4.68 -1.44
N TYR A 35 5.26 -4.44 -1.85
CA TYR A 35 6.38 -4.15 -0.98
C TYR A 35 7.14 -2.95 -1.56
N GLY A 36 7.56 -2.04 -0.69
CA GLY A 36 8.46 -0.97 -1.06
C GLY A 36 9.33 -0.59 0.11
N ASP A 37 10.59 -0.29 -0.18
CA ASP A 37 11.53 0.22 0.81
C ASP A 37 12.30 1.43 0.28
N THR A 38 12.89 2.15 1.23
CA THR A 38 13.84 3.22 0.98
C THR A 38 15.01 3.06 1.96
N LYS A 39 16.07 3.86 1.77
CA LYS A 39 17.28 3.81 2.61
C LYS A 39 17.85 2.38 2.75
N ASN A 40 17.86 1.61 1.65
CA ASN A 40 18.34 0.22 1.63
C ASN A 40 17.62 -0.71 2.63
N GLY A 41 16.31 -0.54 2.83
CA GLY A 41 15.51 -1.40 3.71
C GLY A 41 15.31 -0.88 5.13
N GLU A 42 15.87 0.27 5.51
CA GLU A 42 15.62 0.86 6.84
C GLU A 42 14.16 1.31 7.01
N ASP A 43 13.64 2.00 5.99
CA ASP A 43 12.25 2.42 5.95
C ASP A 43 11.52 1.55 4.92
N TRP A 44 10.48 0.84 5.33
CA TRP A 44 9.76 -0.09 4.48
C TRP A 44 8.27 -0.07 4.75
N PHE A 45 7.50 -0.48 3.74
CA PHE A 45 6.08 -0.76 3.90
C PHE A 45 5.69 -2.02 3.13
N VAL A 46 4.74 -2.74 3.70
CA VAL A 46 4.17 -3.96 3.14
C VAL A 46 2.67 -3.85 3.14
N LEU A 47 2.08 -4.18 2.01
CA LEU A 47 0.69 -4.55 1.91
C LEU A 47 0.59 -6.05 1.67
N SER A 48 -0.10 -6.75 2.56
CA SER A 48 -0.32 -8.19 2.50
C SER A 48 -1.77 -8.55 2.74
N LEU A 49 -2.10 -9.82 2.50
CA LEU A 49 -3.31 -10.46 3.00
C LEU A 49 -2.97 -11.38 4.15
N LYS A 50 -3.84 -11.35 5.16
CA LYS A 50 -3.90 -12.31 6.25
C LYS A 50 -5.35 -12.75 6.44
N GLU A 51 -5.64 -14.04 6.33
CA GLU A 51 -6.99 -14.63 6.37
C GLU A 51 -7.97 -13.99 5.35
N GLY A 52 -7.43 -13.49 4.24
CA GLY A 52 -8.14 -12.75 3.19
C GLY A 52 -8.34 -11.27 3.50
N PHE A 53 -7.95 -10.79 4.69
CA PHE A 53 -8.06 -9.39 5.08
C PHE A 53 -6.78 -8.61 4.70
N PRO A 54 -6.93 -7.39 4.18
CA PRO A 54 -5.79 -6.52 3.92
C PRO A 54 -5.10 -6.07 5.20
N LEU A 55 -3.78 -6.20 5.20
CA LEU A 55 -2.89 -5.80 6.27
C LEU A 55 -1.82 -4.87 5.70
N MET A 56 -1.73 -3.66 6.25
CA MET A 56 -0.68 -2.70 5.94
C MET A 56 0.28 -2.59 7.11
N GLN A 57 1.57 -2.75 6.84
CA GLN A 57 2.64 -2.56 7.81
C GLN A 57 3.59 -1.51 7.28
N ILE A 58 4.01 -0.59 8.14
CA ILE A 58 4.99 0.46 7.83
C ILE A 58 6.02 0.46 8.94
N SER A 59 7.29 0.55 8.58
CA SER A 59 8.41 0.79 9.46
C SER A 59 9.16 1.99 8.94
N LYS A 60 9.41 2.97 9.79
CA LYS A 60 10.22 4.12 9.45
C LYS A 60 10.91 4.62 10.70
N GLU A 61 12.23 4.78 10.60
CA GLU A 61 13.07 5.11 11.75
C GLU A 61 12.74 4.17 12.95
N ASP A 62 12.29 4.73 14.08
CA ASP A 62 11.95 3.98 15.29
C ASP A 62 10.45 3.67 15.43
N VAL A 63 9.64 3.96 14.40
CA VAL A 63 8.19 3.78 14.43
C VAL A 63 7.76 2.63 13.54
N GLN A 64 7.02 1.69 14.12
CA GLN A 64 6.37 0.61 13.40
C GLN A 64 4.85 0.68 13.58
N VAL A 65 4.12 0.69 12.48
CA VAL A 65 2.66 0.75 12.43
C VAL A 65 2.14 -0.47 11.70
N SER A 66 1.09 -1.09 12.22
CA SER A 66 0.39 -2.20 11.60
C SER A 66 -1.11 -1.95 11.66
N VAL A 67 -1.77 -1.97 10.50
CA VAL A 67 -3.20 -1.71 10.36
C VAL A 67 -3.83 -2.79 9.49
N THR A 68 -4.76 -3.53 10.08
CA THR A 68 -5.69 -4.38 9.35
C THR A 68 -6.96 -3.59 9.08
N GLY A 69 -7.53 -3.69 7.88
CA GLY A 69 -8.79 -3.03 7.59
C GLY A 69 -9.39 -3.39 6.24
N GLY A 70 -10.65 -2.99 6.06
CA GLY A 70 -11.40 -3.26 4.83
C GLY A 70 -12.03 -4.66 4.77
N PRO A 71 -12.71 -4.98 3.65
CA PRO A 71 -13.35 -6.27 3.45
C PRO A 71 -12.33 -7.36 3.07
N LYS A 72 -12.77 -8.62 3.10
CA LYS A 72 -11.99 -9.72 2.52
C LYS A 72 -11.84 -9.54 1.01
N LEU A 73 -10.62 -9.73 0.49
CA LEU A 73 -10.28 -9.50 -0.93
C LEU A 73 -9.94 -10.77 -1.71
N ASN A 74 -10.05 -11.95 -1.08
CA ASN A 74 -9.70 -13.24 -1.67
C ASN A 74 -10.89 -13.95 -2.36
N ASP A 75 -11.79 -13.19 -2.98
CA ASP A 75 -13.02 -13.70 -3.64
C ASP A 75 -12.87 -13.86 -5.17
N GLY A 76 -11.65 -13.67 -5.71
CA GLY A 76 -11.37 -13.74 -7.14
C GLY A 76 -11.85 -12.53 -7.96
N LYS A 77 -12.42 -11.50 -7.33
CA LYS A 77 -12.83 -10.26 -8.01
C LYS A 77 -11.71 -9.22 -7.96
N TRP A 78 -11.79 -8.26 -8.87
CA TRP A 78 -10.86 -7.13 -8.89
C TRP A 78 -11.18 -6.16 -7.75
N HIS A 79 -10.17 -5.86 -6.95
CA HIS A 79 -10.25 -4.92 -5.84
C HIS A 79 -9.28 -3.77 -6.05
N THR A 80 -9.68 -2.58 -5.61
CA THR A 80 -8.83 -1.38 -5.50
C THR A 80 -8.76 -1.00 -4.03
N PRO A 81 -7.78 -1.51 -3.25
CA PRO A 81 -7.69 -1.20 -1.83
C PRO A 81 -7.43 0.29 -1.64
N LEU A 82 -8.29 0.94 -0.87
CA LEU A 82 -8.07 2.32 -0.44
C LEU A 82 -7.49 2.29 0.96
N PHE A 83 -6.18 2.50 1.05
CA PHE A 83 -5.55 2.79 2.33
C PHE A 83 -5.52 4.30 2.53
N PRO A 84 -5.96 4.81 3.70
CA PRO A 84 -5.92 6.23 3.94
C PRO A 84 -4.46 6.70 3.88
N VAL A 85 -4.18 7.60 2.93
CA VAL A 85 -2.87 8.26 2.74
C VAL A 85 -2.34 8.88 4.04
N ILE A 86 -3.24 9.23 4.96
CA ILE A 86 -2.94 9.73 6.31
C ILE A 86 -2.05 8.77 7.10
N LEU A 87 -2.19 7.45 6.92
CA LEU A 87 -1.35 6.47 7.62
C LEU A 87 0.11 6.50 7.13
N MET A 88 0.33 6.83 5.84
CA MET A 88 1.67 6.93 5.26
C MET A 88 2.40 8.25 5.59
N ILE A 89 1.68 9.27 6.08
CA ILE A 89 2.26 10.58 6.45
C ILE A 89 2.58 10.64 7.95
N LEU A 90 1.92 9.81 8.76
CA LEU A 90 2.15 9.71 10.21
C LEU A 90 3.23 8.71 10.59
N ALA A 91 3.64 7.83 9.67
CA ALA A 91 4.87 7.06 9.77
C ALA A 91 6.01 7.90 9.20
#